data_AF-A0A3D2IEQ2-F1
#
_entry.id   AF-A0A3D2IEQ2-F1
#
_cell.length_a   1.000
_cell.length_b   1.000
_cell.length_c   1.000
_cell.angle_alpha   90.00
_cell.angle_beta   90.00
_cell.angle_gamma   90.00
#
_symmetry.space_group_name_H-M   'P 1'
#
loop_
_entity.id
_entity.type
_entity.pdbx_description
1 polymer ?
#
loop_
_entity_poly.entity_id
_entity_poly.type
_entity_poly.pdbx_seq_one_letter_code
_entity_poly.pdbx_strand_id
1 'polypeptide(L)'
;IVYYLDPATPKKWIPYLVAGVNDWNVAFEAAGFKNAIVGKPAPTPEEDPEFSPEDVRYSVMRYITNPIQNAQGPHVHDPRTGQILESDILWYHNIQNLLRNWYFIQTAASNPNARNVKMSDEIMGDMLRFVMAHEVGHTLGLPHNMGSSVGYTVEQLRDPEFTSTHGTAPSI
;
A
#
# COMPACT_ATOMS: atom_id res chain seq x y z
N ILE A 1 0.09 -14.35 -2.20
CA ILE A 1 -0.66 -13.11 -2.51
C ILE A 1 0.00 -12.48 -3.73
N VAL A 2 -0.76 -12.14 -4.76
CA VAL A 2 -0.22 -11.51 -5.97
C VAL A 2 -0.96 -10.20 -6.20
N TYR A 3 -0.22 -9.09 -6.29
CA TYR A 3 -0.75 -7.81 -6.73
C TYR A 3 -0.32 -7.56 -8.17
N TYR A 4 -1.28 -7.45 -9.06
CA TYR A 4 -1.03 -7.03 -10.43
C TYR A 4 -1.02 -5.51 -10.53
N LEU A 5 -0.16 -4.95 -11.37
CA LEU A 5 -0.19 -3.53 -11.71
C LEU A 5 -1.00 -3.35 -12.99
N ASP A 6 -1.94 -2.42 -12.96
CA ASP A 6 -2.75 -2.01 -14.12
C ASP A 6 -1.84 -1.70 -15.32
N PRO A 7 -2.14 -2.23 -16.53
CA PRO A 7 -1.39 -1.93 -17.76
C PRO A 7 -1.21 -0.43 -18.06
N ALA A 8 -2.11 0.43 -17.58
CA ALA A 8 -2.02 1.87 -17.72
C ALA A 8 -0.91 2.52 -16.85
N THR A 9 -0.32 1.76 -15.93
CA THR A 9 0.77 2.22 -15.06
C THR A 9 1.97 2.68 -15.90
N PRO A 10 2.48 3.91 -15.71
CA PRO A 10 3.68 4.37 -16.43
C PRO A 10 4.87 3.44 -16.19
N LYS A 11 5.47 2.94 -17.28
CA LYS A 11 6.51 1.90 -17.23
C LYS A 11 7.69 2.22 -16.32
N LYS A 12 8.08 3.50 -16.23
CA LYS A 12 9.19 3.95 -15.38
C LYS A 12 8.94 3.76 -13.88
N TRP A 13 7.68 3.68 -13.45
CA TRP A 13 7.30 3.51 -12.05
C TRP A 13 7.10 2.05 -11.65
N ILE A 14 6.88 1.16 -12.61
CA ILE A 14 6.64 -0.27 -12.37
C ILE A 14 7.70 -0.90 -11.43
N PRO A 15 9.02 -0.69 -11.59
CA PRO A 15 10.00 -1.31 -10.71
C PRO A 15 9.84 -0.90 -9.23
N TYR A 16 9.51 0.38 -8.97
CA TYR A 16 9.33 0.91 -7.63
C TYR A 16 8.04 0.42 -6.99
N LEU A 17 6.95 0.35 -7.77
CA LEU A 17 5.65 -0.13 -7.32
C LEU A 17 5.72 -1.64 -7.02
N VAL A 18 6.36 -2.43 -7.88
CA VAL A 18 6.63 -3.85 -7.58
C VAL A 18 7.47 -4.01 -6.32
N ALA A 19 8.52 -3.19 -6.14
CA ALA A 19 9.32 -3.23 -4.93
C ALA A 19 8.51 -2.91 -3.67
N GLY A 20 7.61 -1.92 -3.72
CA GLY A 20 6.77 -1.55 -2.57
C GLY A 20 5.83 -2.69 -2.14
N VAL A 21 5.29 -3.46 -3.09
CA VAL A 21 4.55 -4.69 -2.76
C VAL A 21 5.47 -5.72 -2.11
N ASN A 22 6.66 -5.91 -2.68
CA ASN A 22 7.59 -6.95 -2.24
C ASN A 22 8.26 -6.66 -0.88
N ASP A 23 8.28 -5.40 -0.43
CA ASP A 23 8.83 -4.99 0.87
C ASP A 23 8.16 -5.70 2.04
N TRP A 24 6.90 -6.10 1.88
CA TRP A 24 6.16 -6.89 2.87
C TRP A 24 6.72 -8.30 3.08
N ASN A 25 7.55 -8.82 2.17
CA ASN A 25 8.16 -10.14 2.37
C ASN A 25 9.06 -10.17 3.61
N VAL A 26 9.65 -9.05 4.04
CA VAL A 26 10.43 -9.01 5.30
C VAL A 26 9.57 -9.41 6.49
N ALA A 27 8.33 -8.90 6.56
CA ALA A 27 7.38 -9.25 7.61
C ALA A 27 6.87 -10.70 7.46
N PHE A 28 6.54 -11.14 6.23
CA PHE A 28 6.10 -12.51 5.99
C PHE A 28 7.18 -13.56 6.28
N GLU A 29 8.45 -13.25 5.99
CA GLU A 29 9.60 -14.10 6.30
C GLU A 29 9.80 -14.25 7.81
N ALA A 30 9.65 -13.15 8.57
CA ALA A 30 9.64 -13.21 10.02
C ALA A 30 8.49 -14.07 10.56
N ALA A 31 7.35 -14.10 9.86
CA ALA A 31 6.22 -14.97 10.15
C ALA A 31 6.38 -16.42 9.63
N GLY A 32 7.52 -16.77 9.00
CA GLY A 32 7.83 -18.12 8.53
C GLY A 32 7.41 -18.43 7.09
N PHE A 33 6.92 -17.45 6.32
CA PHE A 33 6.53 -17.62 4.93
C PHE A 33 7.61 -17.06 3.98
N LYS A 34 7.87 -17.75 2.87
CA LYS A 34 8.79 -17.27 1.83
C LYS A 34 8.01 -16.91 0.58
N ASN A 35 8.39 -15.80 -0.08
CA ASN A 35 7.74 -15.32 -1.30
C ASN A 35 6.20 -15.25 -1.15
N ALA A 36 5.74 -14.83 0.03
CA ALA A 36 4.32 -14.86 0.39
C ALA A 36 3.51 -13.83 -0.41
N ILE A 37 4.14 -12.72 -0.78
CA ILE A 37 3.54 -11.62 -1.51
C ILE A 37 4.42 -11.22 -2.68
N VAL A 38 3.82 -10.93 -3.83
CA VAL A 38 4.56 -10.51 -5.02
C VAL A 38 3.79 -9.48 -5.85
N GLY A 39 4.46 -8.39 -6.22
CA GLY A 39 3.99 -7.43 -7.21
C GLY A 39 4.43 -7.84 -8.62
N LYS A 40 3.52 -7.78 -9.60
CA LYS A 40 3.83 -8.11 -11.01
C LYS A 40 3.05 -7.20 -11.96
N PRO A 41 3.54 -6.94 -13.18
CA PRO A 41 2.69 -6.41 -14.25
C PRO A 41 1.50 -7.34 -14.48
N ALA A 42 0.35 -6.77 -14.86
CA ALA A 42 -0.78 -7.56 -15.35
C ALA A 42 -0.35 -8.47 -16.54
N PRO A 43 -0.93 -9.68 -16.65
CA PRO A 43 -0.64 -10.59 -17.75
C PRO A 43 -1.06 -9.97 -19.10
N THR A 44 -0.37 -10.35 -20.17
CA THR A 44 -0.82 -9.99 -21.53
C THR A 44 -2.04 -10.81 -21.95
N PRO A 45 -2.81 -10.38 -22.97
CA PRO A 45 -3.93 -11.17 -23.49
C PRO A 45 -3.52 -12.58 -23.97
N GLU A 46 -2.27 -12.79 -24.37
CA GLU A 46 -1.74 -14.10 -24.72
C GLU A 46 -1.43 -14.98 -23.49
N GLU A 47 -1.08 -14.37 -22.36
CA GLU A 47 -0.80 -15.05 -21.09
C GLU A 47 -2.09 -15.40 -20.33
N ASP A 48 -3.05 -14.46 -20.28
CA ASP A 48 -4.39 -14.67 -19.73
C ASP A 48 -5.41 -13.78 -20.48
N PRO A 49 -6.14 -14.34 -21.46
CA PRO A 49 -7.13 -13.58 -22.24
C PRO A 49 -8.35 -13.17 -21.41
N GLU A 50 -8.59 -13.81 -20.27
CA GLU A 50 -9.72 -13.54 -19.39
C GLU A 50 -9.34 -12.61 -18.23
N PHE A 51 -8.10 -12.11 -18.19
CA PHE A 51 -7.67 -11.18 -17.17
C PHE A 51 -8.47 -9.87 -17.28
N SER A 52 -9.11 -9.51 -16.18
CA SER A 52 -9.76 -8.22 -16.01
C SER A 52 -9.30 -7.62 -14.68
N PRO A 53 -8.91 -6.33 -14.66
CA PRO A 53 -8.65 -5.62 -13.41
C PRO A 53 -9.83 -5.54 -12.44
N GLU A 54 -11.05 -5.83 -12.91
CA GLU A 54 -12.28 -5.80 -12.11
C GLU A 54 -12.75 -7.21 -11.68
N ASP A 55 -11.93 -8.22 -11.90
CA ASP A 55 -12.25 -9.60 -11.52
C ASP A 55 -11.79 -9.90 -10.09
N VAL A 56 -12.74 -10.35 -9.25
CA VAL A 56 -12.52 -10.71 -7.83
C VAL A 56 -11.40 -11.74 -7.60
N ARG A 57 -10.99 -12.49 -8.63
CA ARG A 57 -9.89 -13.45 -8.54
C ARG A 57 -8.52 -12.78 -8.45
N TYR A 58 -8.41 -11.50 -8.79
CA TYR A 58 -7.15 -10.79 -8.90
C TYR A 58 -7.14 -9.58 -7.96
N SER A 59 -6.06 -9.43 -7.19
CA SER A 59 -5.79 -8.17 -6.48
C SER A 59 -4.98 -7.26 -7.40
N VAL A 60 -5.47 -6.05 -7.65
CA VAL A 60 -4.90 -5.17 -8.67
C VAL A 60 -4.67 -3.78 -8.10
N MET A 61 -3.49 -3.19 -8.37
CA MET A 61 -3.33 -1.75 -8.26
C MET A 61 -3.88 -1.11 -9.53
N ARG A 62 -5.01 -0.42 -9.37
CA ARG A 62 -5.75 0.26 -10.44
C ARG A 62 -5.23 1.67 -10.62
N TYR A 63 -4.80 2.00 -11.83
CA TYR A 63 -4.20 3.31 -12.10
C TYR A 63 -5.27 4.29 -12.61
N ILE A 64 -5.62 5.27 -11.77
CA ILE A 64 -6.78 6.14 -11.99
C ILE A 64 -6.33 7.57 -12.34
N THR A 65 -6.72 8.05 -13.52
CA THR A 65 -6.45 9.41 -13.99
C THR A 65 -7.46 10.42 -13.45
N ASN A 66 -7.45 10.64 -12.14
CA ASN A 66 -8.31 11.61 -11.44
C ASN A 66 -7.45 12.73 -10.81
N PRO A 67 -7.95 13.98 -10.72
CA PRO A 67 -7.24 15.08 -10.06
C PRO A 67 -6.94 14.89 -8.56
N ILE A 68 -7.59 13.95 -7.87
CA ILE A 68 -7.37 13.65 -6.44
C ILE A 68 -5.90 13.30 -6.17
N GLN A 69 -5.33 13.93 -5.16
CA GLN A 69 -3.96 13.71 -4.69
C GLN A 69 -3.96 12.69 -3.55
N ASN A 70 -4.12 11.40 -3.86
CA ASN A 70 -4.17 10.35 -2.83
C ASN A 70 -3.79 8.97 -3.39
N ALA A 71 -3.82 7.94 -2.55
CA ALA A 71 -4.09 6.54 -2.91
C ALA A 71 -5.01 5.92 -1.85
N GLN A 72 -5.57 4.75 -2.14
CA GLN A 72 -6.38 4.00 -1.18
C GLN A 72 -6.14 2.50 -1.36
N GLY A 73 -5.91 1.78 -0.27
CA GLY A 73 -5.80 0.31 -0.23
C GLY A 73 -7.02 -0.36 0.41
N PRO A 74 -8.22 -0.29 -0.19
CA PRO A 74 -9.37 -1.05 0.29
C PRO A 74 -9.15 -2.56 0.07
N HIS A 75 -9.94 -3.36 0.77
CA HIS A 75 -10.02 -4.80 0.55
C HIS A 75 -11.47 -5.27 0.74
N VAL A 76 -11.83 -6.35 0.06
CA VAL A 76 -13.09 -7.06 0.30
C VAL A 76 -12.79 -8.26 1.18
N HIS A 77 -13.55 -8.41 2.27
CA HIS A 77 -13.40 -9.53 3.19
C HIS A 77 -14.74 -10.22 3.47
N ASP A 78 -14.68 -11.51 3.79
CA ASP A 78 -15.84 -12.24 4.30
C ASP A 78 -16.12 -11.78 5.76
N PRO A 79 -17.29 -11.18 6.05
CA PRO A 79 -17.59 -10.65 7.38
C PRO A 79 -17.74 -11.73 8.45
N ARG A 80 -17.85 -13.01 8.07
CA ARG A 80 -18.01 -14.14 9.00
C ARG A 80 -16.66 -14.69 9.47
N THR A 81 -15.64 -14.61 8.62
CA THR A 81 -14.32 -15.22 8.87
C THR A 81 -13.20 -14.19 8.99
N GLY A 82 -13.41 -12.97 8.48
CA GLY A 82 -12.38 -11.95 8.35
C GLY A 82 -11.38 -12.22 7.22
N GLN A 83 -11.58 -13.27 6.43
CA GLN A 83 -10.70 -13.58 5.30
C GLN A 83 -10.79 -12.49 4.23
N ILE A 84 -9.65 -11.89 3.88
CA ILE A 84 -9.52 -11.01 2.73
C ILE A 84 -9.63 -11.85 1.45
N LEU A 85 -10.60 -11.52 0.60
CA LEU A 85 -10.89 -12.21 -0.66
C LEU A 85 -10.09 -11.62 -1.82
N GLU A 86 -10.07 -10.29 -1.92
CA GLU A 86 -9.28 -9.53 -2.88
C GLU A 86 -8.94 -8.15 -2.34
N SER A 87 -8.08 -7.42 -3.07
CA SER A 87 -7.85 -6.00 -2.83
C SER A 87 -7.59 -5.22 -4.11
N ASP A 88 -8.26 -4.08 -4.23
CA ASP A 88 -8.08 -3.10 -5.31
C ASP A 88 -7.41 -1.83 -4.82
N ILE A 89 -6.09 -1.72 -4.98
CA ILE A 89 -5.37 -0.49 -4.62
C ILE A 89 -5.73 0.59 -5.64
N LEU A 90 -6.43 1.63 -5.20
CA LEU A 90 -6.82 2.77 -6.03
C LEU A 90 -5.67 3.77 -6.05
N TRP A 91 -4.94 3.80 -7.17
CA TRP A 91 -3.76 4.64 -7.33
C TRP A 91 -4.08 5.86 -8.20
N TYR A 92 -4.24 7.03 -7.58
CA TYR A 92 -4.56 8.23 -8.32
C TYR A 92 -3.30 8.86 -8.93
N HIS A 93 -3.38 9.23 -10.21
CA HIS A 93 -2.27 9.82 -10.98
C HIS A 93 -1.58 10.98 -10.24
N ASN A 94 -2.37 11.81 -9.57
CA ASN A 94 -1.93 13.03 -8.92
C ASN A 94 -1.28 12.82 -7.54
N ILE A 95 -1.10 11.59 -7.06
CA ILE A 95 -0.34 11.30 -5.83
C ILE A 95 1.08 11.86 -5.86
N GLN A 96 1.69 11.94 -7.05
CA GLN A 96 3.03 12.52 -7.24
C GLN A 96 3.11 13.97 -6.75
N ASN A 97 2.02 14.74 -6.86
CA ASN A 97 1.96 16.11 -6.35
C ASN A 97 1.94 16.15 -4.81
N LEU A 98 1.19 15.23 -4.19
CA LEU A 98 1.18 15.08 -2.73
C LEU A 98 2.58 14.78 -2.21
N LEU A 99 3.23 13.78 -2.81
CA LEU A 99 4.55 13.33 -2.40
C LEU A 99 5.62 14.41 -2.60
N ARG A 100 5.59 15.11 -3.74
CA ARG A 100 6.45 16.28 -3.96
C ARG A 100 6.28 17.32 -2.85
N ASN A 101 5.04 17.65 -2.50
CA ASN A 101 4.75 18.64 -1.47
C ASN A 101 5.22 18.18 -0.09
N TRP A 102 4.96 16.93 0.29
CA TRP A 102 5.44 16.35 1.55
C TRP A 102 6.95 16.37 1.63
N TYR A 103 7.64 15.91 0.59
CA TYR A 103 9.10 15.90 0.54
C TYR A 103 9.68 17.30 0.70
N PHE A 104 9.11 18.30 0.01
CA PHE A 104 9.52 19.68 0.16
C PHE A 104 9.27 20.21 1.57
N ILE A 105 8.02 20.15 2.06
CA ILE A 105 7.63 20.75 3.33
C ILE A 105 8.38 20.12 4.51
N GLN A 106 8.53 18.79 4.51
CA GLN A 106 9.08 18.06 5.63
C GLN A 106 10.61 18.05 5.65
N THR A 107 11.26 18.09 4.48
CA THR A 107 12.71 17.84 4.41
C THR A 107 13.52 19.03 3.90
N ALA A 108 12.92 20.03 3.22
CA ALA A 108 13.69 21.09 2.56
C ALA A 108 14.52 21.95 3.51
N ALA A 109 14.22 22.00 4.81
CA ALA A 109 15.06 22.72 5.78
C ALA A 109 16.49 22.15 5.84
N SER A 110 16.65 20.83 5.78
CA SER A 110 17.94 20.13 5.91
C SER A 110 18.38 19.38 4.65
N ASN A 111 17.50 19.20 3.66
CA ASN A 111 17.76 18.45 2.43
C ASN A 111 17.78 19.36 1.20
N PRO A 112 18.96 19.72 0.67
CA PRO A 112 19.06 20.54 -0.55
C PRO A 112 18.38 19.92 -1.77
N ASN A 113 18.34 18.59 -1.89
CA ASN A 113 17.73 17.90 -3.04
C ASN A 113 16.22 18.13 -3.12
N ALA A 114 15.56 18.44 -2.00
CA ALA A 114 14.15 18.78 -1.94
C ALA A 114 13.82 20.15 -2.52
N ARG A 115 14.81 21.03 -2.67
CA ARG A 115 14.62 22.41 -3.16
C ARG A 115 14.70 22.52 -4.69
N ASN A 116 14.99 21.42 -5.38
CA ASN A 116 15.11 21.41 -6.84
C ASN A 116 13.77 21.67 -7.52
N VAL A 117 13.79 22.47 -8.60
CA VAL A 117 12.59 22.78 -9.39
C VAL A 117 12.02 21.52 -10.05
N LYS A 118 12.89 20.67 -10.59
CA LYS A 118 12.55 19.35 -11.13
C LYS A 118 13.05 18.28 -10.17
N MET A 119 12.13 17.50 -9.63
CA MET A 119 12.45 16.32 -8.85
C MET A 119 13.02 15.21 -9.75
N SER A 120 14.00 14.46 -9.25
CA SER A 120 14.52 13.30 -9.98
C SER A 120 13.49 12.17 -9.98
N ASP A 121 13.50 11.37 -11.05
CA ASP A 121 12.62 10.19 -11.14
C ASP A 121 12.97 9.15 -10.06
N GLU A 122 14.24 9.07 -9.62
CA GLU A 122 14.66 8.20 -8.54
C GLU A 122 14.01 8.56 -7.20
N ILE A 123 14.08 9.84 -6.81
CA ILE A 123 13.46 10.32 -5.56
C ILE A 123 11.93 10.13 -5.62
N MET A 124 11.30 10.45 -6.76
CA MET A 124 9.88 10.20 -6.92
C MET A 124 9.57 8.70 -6.82
N GLY A 125 10.34 7.86 -7.51
CA GLY A 125 10.21 6.40 -7.47
C GLY A 125 10.25 5.85 -6.05
N ASP A 126 11.22 6.25 -5.24
CA ASP A 126 11.33 5.83 -3.83
C ASP A 126 10.11 6.26 -2.99
N MET A 127 9.59 7.47 -3.21
CA MET A 127 8.36 7.92 -2.56
C MET A 127 7.14 7.12 -3.02
N LEU A 128 7.05 6.75 -4.30
CA LEU A 128 5.98 5.90 -4.81
C LEU A 128 6.08 4.47 -4.24
N ARG A 129 7.30 3.93 -4.08
CA ARG A 129 7.55 2.66 -3.38
C ARG A 129 7.05 2.72 -1.93
N PHE A 130 7.35 3.80 -1.21
CA PHE A 130 6.86 4.04 0.15
C PHE A 130 5.33 4.01 0.22
N VAL A 131 4.64 4.76 -0.65
CA VAL A 131 3.17 4.76 -0.64
C VAL A 131 2.63 3.40 -1.06
N MET A 132 3.23 2.72 -2.03
CA MET A 132 2.78 1.38 -2.40
C MET A 132 2.87 0.41 -1.22
N ALA A 133 3.99 0.40 -0.48
CA ALA A 133 4.11 -0.41 0.74
C ALA A 133 3.06 -0.03 1.79
N HIS A 134 2.74 1.26 1.91
CA HIS A 134 1.68 1.77 2.78
C HIS A 134 0.29 1.26 2.38
N GLU A 135 -0.10 1.37 1.11
CA GLU A 135 -1.42 0.89 0.67
C GLU A 135 -1.54 -0.63 0.80
N VAL A 136 -0.46 -1.37 0.53
CA VAL A 136 -0.45 -2.83 0.77
C VAL A 136 -0.64 -3.16 2.24
N GLY A 137 -0.19 -2.32 3.17
CA GLY A 137 -0.52 -2.51 4.59
C GLY A 137 -2.02 -2.42 4.87
N HIS A 138 -2.72 -1.48 4.22
CA HIS A 138 -4.18 -1.35 4.32
C HIS A 138 -4.92 -2.54 3.70
N THR A 139 -4.43 -3.05 2.59
CA THR A 139 -5.03 -4.24 1.95
C THR A 139 -4.85 -5.51 2.80
N LEU A 140 -3.80 -5.57 3.62
CA LEU A 140 -3.58 -6.63 4.61
C LEU A 140 -4.37 -6.44 5.92
N GLY A 141 -5.19 -5.39 6.01
CA GLY A 141 -6.07 -5.13 7.15
C GLY A 141 -5.49 -4.21 8.23
N LEU A 142 -4.33 -3.58 7.99
CA LEU A 142 -3.74 -2.66 8.96
C LEU A 142 -4.31 -1.24 8.75
N PRO A 143 -4.91 -0.59 9.77
CA PRO A 143 -5.35 0.80 9.66
C PRO A 143 -4.18 1.79 9.64
N HIS A 144 -4.48 3.07 9.38
CA HIS A 144 -3.51 4.15 9.64
C HIS A 144 -2.98 4.06 11.07
N ASN A 145 -1.74 4.50 11.27
CA ASN A 145 -0.96 4.21 12.47
C ASN A 145 -0.74 2.70 12.66
N MET A 146 -0.14 2.04 11.65
CA MET A 146 0.05 0.58 11.65
C MET A 146 0.84 0.05 12.85
N GLY A 147 1.70 0.87 13.46
CA GLY A 147 2.41 0.53 14.69
C GLY A 147 1.46 0.33 15.89
N SER A 148 0.32 1.00 15.90
CA SER A 148 -0.73 0.84 16.92
C SER A 148 -1.44 -0.52 16.83
N SER A 149 -1.44 -1.18 15.68
CA SER A 149 -2.15 -2.45 15.46
C SER A 149 -1.64 -3.59 16.35
N VAL A 150 -0.43 -3.46 16.91
CA VAL A 150 0.17 -4.42 17.86
C VAL A 150 0.29 -3.85 19.28
N GLY A 151 -0.23 -2.64 19.52
CA GLY A 151 -0.08 -1.95 20.80
C GLY A 151 -0.83 -2.60 21.96
N TYR A 152 -1.99 -3.23 21.66
CA TYR A 152 -2.80 -3.97 22.64
C TYR A 152 -3.06 -5.40 22.15
N THR A 153 -2.98 -6.36 23.05
CA THR A 153 -3.32 -7.76 22.79
C THR A 153 -4.84 -7.96 22.69
N VAL A 154 -5.27 -9.04 22.05
CA VAL A 154 -6.70 -9.39 21.96
C VAL A 154 -7.28 -9.63 23.36
N GLU A 155 -6.51 -10.21 24.27
CA GLU A 155 -6.90 -10.44 25.67
C GLU A 155 -7.16 -9.13 26.40
N GLN A 156 -6.28 -8.14 26.25
CA GLN A 156 -6.46 -6.80 26.84
C GLN A 156 -7.71 -6.11 26.27
N LEU A 157 -7.95 -6.20 24.96
CA LEU A 157 -9.14 -5.61 24.33
C LEU A 157 -10.45 -6.29 24.75
N ARG A 158 -10.40 -7.49 25.33
CA ARG A 158 -11.56 -8.22 25.88
C ARG A 158 -11.79 -7.94 27.37
N ASP A 159 -10.89 -7.21 28.03
CA ASP A 159 -11.02 -6.82 29.42
C ASP A 159 -11.77 -5.47 29.55
N PRO A 160 -12.96 -5.44 30.18
CA PRO A 160 -13.70 -4.21 30.40
C PRO A 160 -12.93 -3.17 31.23
N GLU A 161 -12.13 -3.59 32.22
CA GLU A 161 -11.39 -2.67 33.07
C GLU A 161 -10.27 -2.00 32.27
N PHE A 162 -9.52 -2.78 31.49
CA PHE A 162 -8.51 -2.27 30.59
C PHE A 162 -9.09 -1.27 29.57
N THR A 163 -10.14 -1.66 28.84
CA THR A 163 -10.73 -0.82 27.80
C THR A 163 -11.38 0.45 28.36
N SER A 164 -11.88 0.43 29.61
CA SER A 164 -12.42 1.62 30.27
C SER A 164 -11.37 2.70 30.58
N THR A 165 -10.10 2.31 30.72
CA THR A 165 -9.01 3.21 31.12
C THR A 165 -8.03 3.53 29.99
N HIS A 166 -7.90 2.64 29.00
CA HIS A 166 -6.93 2.75 27.90
C HIS A 166 -7.59 2.92 26.52
N GLY A 167 -8.92 2.80 26.44
CA GLY A 167 -9.66 2.81 25.18
C GLY A 167 -9.46 1.52 24.38
N THR A 168 -9.92 1.53 23.13
CA THR A 168 -9.84 0.38 22.21
C THR A 168 -8.78 0.54 21.12
N ALA A 169 -8.15 1.72 21.03
CA ALA A 169 -7.12 2.02 20.05
C ALA A 169 -5.96 2.76 20.72
N PRO A 170 -4.72 2.25 20.66
CA PRO A 170 -3.57 2.97 21.15
C PRO A 170 -3.22 4.13 20.20
N SER A 171 -2.68 5.22 20.76
CA SER A 171 -2.12 6.34 20.01
C SER A 171 -0.62 6.33 20.21
N ILE A 172 0.12 5.95 19.18
CA ILE A 172 1.58 5.80 19.18
C ILE A 172 2.17 6.63 18.03
#